data_AF-A0A2P2HZ31-F1
#
_entry.id   AF-A0A2P2HZ31-F1
#
_cell.length_a   1.000
_cell.length_b   1.000
_cell.length_c   1.000
_cell.angle_alpha   90.00
_cell.angle_beta   90.00
_cell.angle_gamma   90.00
#
_symmetry.space_group_name_H-M   'P 1'
#
loop_
_entity.id
_entity.type
_entity.pdbx_description
1 polymer ?
#
loop_
_entity_poly.entity_id
_entity_poly.type
_entity_poly.pdbx_seq_one_letter_code
_entity_poly.pdbx_strand_id
1 'polypeptide(L)'
;MGVTKGGEGADDFVHLYVKAGVDGLRQGACPFCQRIYMVMMIKAQYGLLRFEVIASNPAKPPDELKRIGLKHLPAIIHGDEGFDAEDDIVTYLDEKFPGGGLKYDNQDADIACKDFFSKFCFYIKAVSKDSAQLDHALEKLNAFLESTTPPHSPTHSPPPKSPTSPAPTSPALTAKSLSSLPSTTSQSPTPSLISSTTSPRSASPIQSPVPSSPQPGGKGKGPSVCSFPALLPNTTTSWPVMTSGGNKLSASSGSIISNDSGAESITSEHAEQQQQLWLCGPTLSHLDCEALPKLQHLRVAAASLKQYQVPQHLKGCWRYLHNAYNSPVFAQTCPCDQEIILHWYDRPETKKLSHKKHAEIAKEKPKYSFDVPVRASVVTVVEIE
;
A
#
# COMPACT_ATOMS: atom_id res chain seq x y z
N MET A 1 23.49 -51.73 -1.72
CA MET A 1 23.60 -50.54 -2.59
C MET A 1 22.21 -50.17 -3.05
N GLY A 2 21.63 -49.13 -2.44
CA GLY A 2 20.36 -48.55 -2.87
C GLY A 2 20.51 -47.05 -2.71
N VAL A 3 21.10 -46.41 -3.74
CA VAL A 3 21.26 -44.96 -3.79
C VAL A 3 19.88 -44.38 -4.03
N THR A 4 19.28 -43.79 -2.99
CA THR A 4 18.11 -42.93 -3.13
C THR A 4 18.55 -41.69 -3.91
N LYS A 5 18.10 -41.55 -5.15
CA LYS A 5 18.21 -40.31 -5.91
C LYS A 5 17.37 -39.25 -5.20
N GLY A 6 18.03 -38.37 -4.44
CA GLY A 6 17.51 -37.03 -4.18
C GLY A 6 17.47 -36.28 -5.50
N GLY A 7 16.27 -35.86 -5.93
CA GLY A 7 16.12 -34.92 -7.03
C GLY A 7 16.37 -33.52 -6.51
N GLU A 8 17.59 -33.01 -6.68
CA GLU A 8 17.93 -31.60 -6.42
C GLU A 8 17.46 -30.71 -7.59
N GLY A 9 16.62 -29.72 -7.28
CA GLY A 9 16.88 -28.31 -7.64
C GLY A 9 16.28 -27.71 -8.93
N ALA A 10 15.55 -28.46 -9.75
CA ALA A 10 15.00 -27.93 -11.02
C ALA A 10 13.50 -27.56 -10.96
N ASP A 11 12.77 -28.00 -9.93
CA ASP A 11 11.30 -28.12 -9.95
C ASP A 11 10.57 -27.22 -8.94
N ASP A 12 11.20 -26.10 -8.54
CA ASP A 12 10.64 -25.09 -7.62
C ASP A 12 10.63 -23.68 -8.26
N PHE A 13 10.64 -23.62 -9.59
CA PHE A 13 10.64 -22.36 -10.34
C PHE A 13 9.25 -22.08 -10.91
N VAL A 14 8.58 -21.05 -10.40
CA VAL A 14 7.20 -20.70 -10.75
C VAL A 14 7.18 -19.48 -11.67
N HIS A 15 6.39 -19.51 -12.75
CA HIS A 15 6.10 -18.33 -13.55
C HIS A 15 4.82 -17.66 -13.03
N LEU A 16 4.92 -16.41 -12.57
CA LEU A 16 3.76 -15.58 -12.22
C LEU A 16 3.42 -14.65 -13.37
N TYR A 17 2.25 -14.84 -13.95
CA TYR A 17 1.70 -13.93 -14.96
C TYR A 17 0.83 -12.87 -14.29
N VAL A 18 1.21 -11.60 -14.49
CA VAL A 18 0.47 -10.45 -13.98
C VAL A 18 -0.07 -9.60 -15.12
N LYS A 19 -1.13 -8.84 -14.86
CA LYS A 19 -1.65 -7.91 -15.86
C LYS A 19 -0.59 -6.87 -16.21
N ALA A 20 -0.32 -6.68 -17.49
CA ALA A 20 0.59 -5.65 -17.96
C ALA A 20 0.02 -4.24 -17.75
N GLY A 21 0.91 -3.27 -17.54
CA GLY A 21 0.61 -1.85 -17.44
C GLY A 21 0.31 -1.23 -18.80
N VAL A 22 0.15 0.09 -18.81
CA VAL A 22 -0.28 0.83 -20.01
C VAL A 22 0.72 0.74 -21.17
N ASP A 23 2.00 0.58 -20.86
CA ASP A 23 3.06 0.37 -21.87
C ASP A 23 3.13 -1.06 -22.42
N GLY A 24 2.40 -2.01 -21.81
CA GLY A 24 2.41 -3.41 -22.18
C GLY A 24 3.70 -4.17 -21.80
N LEU A 25 4.63 -3.53 -21.08
CA LEU A 25 5.93 -4.09 -20.71
C LEU A 25 6.07 -4.29 -19.20
N ARG A 26 5.63 -3.31 -18.40
CA ARG A 26 5.73 -3.36 -16.94
C ARG A 26 4.51 -4.01 -16.32
N GLN A 27 4.59 -4.38 -15.05
CA GLN A 27 3.40 -4.78 -14.29
C GLN A 27 2.41 -3.62 -14.19
N GLY A 28 1.14 -3.91 -14.41
CA GLY A 28 0.04 -2.97 -14.26
C GLY A 28 -0.54 -3.02 -12.85
N ALA A 29 -1.50 -2.14 -12.59
CA ALA A 29 -2.12 -2.05 -11.27
C ALA A 29 -3.33 -2.98 -11.12
N CYS A 30 -3.11 -4.29 -11.04
CA CYS A 30 -4.17 -5.22 -10.62
C CYS A 30 -3.96 -5.59 -9.14
N PRO A 31 -4.90 -5.27 -8.22
CA PRO A 31 -4.70 -5.56 -6.80
C PRO A 31 -4.65 -7.07 -6.52
N PHE A 32 -5.35 -7.87 -7.33
CA PHE A 32 -5.31 -9.33 -7.27
C PHE A 32 -3.96 -9.90 -7.71
N CYS A 33 -3.35 -9.32 -8.76
CA CYS A 33 -2.00 -9.69 -9.16
C CYS A 33 -0.98 -9.35 -8.07
N GLN A 34 -1.12 -8.18 -7.44
CA GLN A 34 -0.25 -7.78 -6.34
C GLN A 34 -0.40 -8.72 -5.13
N ARG A 35 -1.61 -9.19 -4.80
CA ARG A 35 -1.84 -10.19 -3.74
C ARG A 35 -0.98 -11.43 -3.94
N ILE A 36 -1.08 -12.06 -5.11
CA ILE A 36 -0.31 -13.27 -5.42
C ILE A 36 1.20 -12.97 -5.47
N TYR A 37 1.59 -11.81 -6.02
CA TYR A 37 3.00 -11.43 -6.05
C TYR A 37 3.57 -11.26 -4.63
N MET A 38 2.83 -10.65 -3.70
CA MET A 38 3.25 -10.55 -2.30
C MET A 38 3.42 -11.94 -1.65
N VAL A 39 2.49 -12.86 -1.88
CA VAL A 39 2.58 -14.25 -1.38
C VAL A 39 3.85 -14.94 -1.90
N MET A 40 4.12 -14.85 -3.20
CA MET A 40 5.31 -15.46 -3.81
C MET A 40 6.60 -14.79 -3.35
N MET A 41 6.61 -13.46 -3.18
CA MET A 41 7.74 -12.72 -2.61
C MET A 41 8.08 -13.20 -1.20
N ILE A 42 7.07 -13.37 -0.33
CA ILE A 42 7.26 -13.89 1.03
C ILE A 42 7.85 -15.30 0.97
N LYS A 43 7.25 -16.21 0.21
CA LYS A 43 7.76 -17.59 0.08
C LYS A 43 9.19 -17.63 -0.47
N ALA A 44 9.54 -16.77 -1.43
CA ALA A 44 10.90 -16.65 -1.94
C ALA A 44 11.90 -16.11 -0.91
N GLN A 45 11.50 -15.15 -0.06
CA GLN A 45 12.35 -14.65 1.04
C GLN A 45 12.67 -15.73 2.08
N TYR A 46 11.74 -16.66 2.32
CA TYR A 46 11.97 -17.84 3.14
C TYR A 46 12.74 -18.96 2.40
N GLY A 47 13.14 -18.73 1.15
CA GLY A 47 13.87 -19.71 0.34
C GLY A 47 13.03 -20.92 -0.10
N LEU A 48 11.70 -20.81 -0.07
CA LEU A 48 10.79 -21.92 -0.35
C LEU A 48 10.54 -22.13 -1.85
N LEU A 49 10.67 -21.08 -2.65
CA LEU A 49 10.52 -21.15 -4.10
C LEU A 49 11.35 -20.07 -4.79
N ARG A 50 11.57 -20.23 -6.09
CA ARG A 50 12.05 -19.18 -6.98
C ARG A 50 10.97 -18.87 -8.00
N PHE A 51 10.94 -17.64 -8.50
CA PHE A 51 9.94 -17.29 -9.49
C PHE A 51 10.36 -16.13 -10.38
N GLU A 52 9.66 -16.00 -11.50
CA GLU A 52 9.74 -14.86 -12.41
C GLU A 52 8.36 -14.25 -12.60
N VAL A 53 8.31 -12.92 -12.70
CA VAL A 53 7.07 -12.18 -12.99
C VAL A 53 7.03 -11.77 -14.45
N ILE A 54 5.99 -12.21 -15.13
CA ILE A 54 5.77 -11.99 -16.56
C ILE A 54 4.55 -11.07 -16.73
N ALA A 55 4.79 -9.85 -17.21
CA ALA A 55 3.71 -8.94 -17.57
C ALA A 55 2.99 -9.43 -18.83
N SER A 56 1.69 -9.64 -18.74
CA SER A 56 0.87 -10.23 -19.80
C SER A 56 -0.31 -9.30 -20.13
N ASN A 57 -0.53 -9.07 -21.42
CA ASN A 57 -1.71 -8.37 -21.91
C ASN A 57 -2.87 -9.37 -22.06
N PRO A 58 -3.98 -9.23 -21.32
CA PRO A 58 -5.13 -10.14 -21.42
C PRO A 58 -5.75 -10.22 -22.82
N ALA A 59 -5.63 -9.15 -23.62
CA ALA A 59 -6.15 -9.14 -24.99
C ALA A 59 -5.28 -9.94 -25.97
N LYS A 60 -4.03 -10.22 -25.61
CA LYS A 60 -3.09 -11.00 -26.41
C LYS A 60 -2.23 -11.87 -25.46
N PRO A 61 -2.82 -12.91 -24.86
CA PRO A 61 -2.11 -13.73 -23.88
C PRO A 61 -0.94 -14.49 -24.55
N PRO A 62 0.17 -14.70 -23.83
CA PRO A 62 1.25 -15.60 -24.23
C PRO A 62 0.75 -17.00 -24.60
N ASP A 63 1.47 -17.67 -25.50
CA ASP A 63 1.06 -18.99 -26.01
C ASP A 63 1.13 -20.08 -24.94
N GLU A 64 1.98 -19.91 -23.92
CA GLU A 64 2.06 -20.81 -22.77
C GLU A 64 0.75 -20.82 -21.96
N LEU A 65 0.21 -19.64 -21.58
CA LEU A 65 -1.10 -19.53 -20.92
C LEU A 65 -2.20 -20.18 -21.76
N LYS A 66 -2.22 -19.94 -23.07
CA LYS A 66 -3.22 -20.54 -23.98
C LYS A 66 -3.12 -22.07 -24.03
N ARG A 67 -1.89 -22.61 -24.01
CA ARG A 67 -1.63 -24.05 -24.08
C ARG A 67 -2.16 -24.77 -22.85
N ILE A 68 -1.96 -24.20 -21.66
CA ILE A 68 -2.50 -24.72 -20.40
C ILE A 68 -4.01 -24.45 -20.27
N GLY A 69 -4.52 -23.46 -21.00
CA GLY A 69 -5.95 -23.12 -21.02
C GLY A 69 -6.35 -22.05 -19.99
N LEU A 70 -5.39 -21.31 -19.45
CA LEU A 70 -5.61 -20.22 -18.49
C LEU A 70 -6.13 -18.98 -19.22
N LYS A 71 -7.17 -18.35 -18.66
CA LYS A 71 -7.92 -17.23 -19.26
C LYS A 71 -7.84 -15.95 -18.44
N HIS A 72 -7.56 -16.07 -17.15
CA HIS A 72 -7.60 -14.97 -16.20
C HIS A 72 -6.20 -14.64 -15.68
N LEU A 73 -6.07 -13.44 -15.10
CA LEU A 73 -4.86 -12.99 -14.42
C LEU A 73 -5.25 -12.50 -13.01
N PRO A 74 -4.44 -12.73 -11.98
CA PRO A 74 -3.14 -13.42 -12.01
C PRO A 74 -3.24 -14.89 -12.40
N ALA A 75 -2.16 -15.42 -12.95
CA ALA A 75 -2.03 -16.84 -13.23
C ALA A 75 -0.63 -17.31 -12.83
N ILE A 76 -0.51 -18.54 -12.33
CA ILE A 76 0.78 -19.19 -12.15
C ILE A 76 0.91 -20.40 -13.07
N ILE A 77 2.13 -20.67 -13.50
CA ILE A 77 2.51 -21.92 -14.14
C ILE A 77 3.70 -22.49 -13.38
N HIS A 78 3.61 -23.77 -13.03
CA HIS A 78 4.67 -24.52 -12.36
C HIS A 78 4.79 -25.90 -12.99
N GLY A 79 5.87 -26.15 -13.73
CA GLY A 79 5.99 -27.33 -14.57
C GLY A 79 4.87 -27.39 -15.62
N ASP A 80 4.06 -28.45 -15.58
CA ASP A 80 2.91 -28.66 -16.46
C ASP A 80 1.57 -28.23 -15.82
N GLU A 81 1.59 -27.76 -14.58
CA GLU A 81 0.40 -27.30 -13.84
C GLU A 81 0.21 -25.79 -13.98
N GLY A 82 -1.04 -25.33 -14.03
CA GLY A 82 -1.34 -23.90 -14.04
C GLY A 82 -2.70 -23.56 -13.43
N PHE A 83 -2.76 -22.39 -12.80
CA PHE A 83 -3.90 -21.91 -12.03
C PHE A 83 -4.12 -20.43 -12.28
N ASP A 84 -5.38 -20.01 -12.50
CA ASP A 84 -5.76 -18.60 -12.75
C ASP A 84 -6.91 -18.10 -11.86
N ALA A 85 -7.29 -18.89 -10.85
CA ALA A 85 -8.19 -18.50 -9.77
C ALA A 85 -7.38 -18.21 -8.50
N GLU A 86 -7.59 -17.05 -7.88
CA GLU A 86 -6.71 -16.53 -6.82
C GLU A 86 -6.62 -17.45 -5.61
N ASP A 87 -7.73 -18.02 -5.17
CA ASP A 87 -7.76 -18.89 -3.98
C ASP A 87 -7.17 -20.28 -4.30
N ASP A 88 -7.32 -20.78 -5.53
CA ASP A 88 -6.67 -22.01 -5.99
C ASP A 88 -5.14 -21.82 -6.08
N ILE A 89 -4.70 -20.66 -6.59
CA ILE A 89 -3.28 -20.29 -6.61
C ILE A 89 -2.71 -20.27 -5.19
N VAL A 90 -3.39 -19.60 -4.24
CA VAL A 90 -2.93 -19.54 -2.85
C VAL A 90 -2.87 -20.93 -2.22
N THR A 91 -3.90 -21.74 -2.43
CA THR A 91 -3.97 -23.12 -1.93
C THR A 91 -2.81 -23.94 -2.48
N TYR A 92 -2.59 -23.90 -3.80
CA TYR A 92 -1.47 -24.59 -4.44
C TYR A 92 -0.11 -24.17 -3.86
N LEU A 93 0.14 -22.86 -3.71
CA LEU A 93 1.40 -22.36 -3.19
C LEU A 93 1.63 -22.76 -1.72
N ASP A 94 0.58 -22.91 -0.92
CA ASP A 94 0.68 -23.35 0.47
C ASP A 94 0.89 -24.85 0.62
N GLU A 95 0.30 -25.66 -0.25
CA GLU A 95 0.47 -27.11 -0.25
C GLU A 95 1.81 -27.53 -0.86
N LYS A 96 2.19 -26.91 -2.00
CA LYS A 96 3.43 -27.22 -2.72
C LYS A 96 4.67 -26.66 -2.03
N PHE A 97 4.55 -25.46 -1.43
CA PHE A 97 5.65 -24.76 -0.76
C PHE A 97 5.25 -24.38 0.68
N PRO A 98 5.16 -25.38 1.59
CA PRO A 98 4.72 -25.15 2.96
C PRO A 98 5.72 -24.26 3.72
N GLY A 99 5.18 -23.32 4.51
CA GLY A 99 5.98 -22.37 5.29
C GLY A 99 5.65 -20.91 4.97
N GLY A 100 6.48 -20.00 5.46
CA GLY A 100 6.34 -18.55 5.24
C GLY A 100 5.39 -17.82 6.20
N GLY A 101 4.77 -18.51 7.15
CA GLY A 101 3.96 -17.89 8.21
C GLY A 101 2.69 -17.18 7.73
N LEU A 102 2.22 -17.48 6.51
CA LEU A 102 1.13 -16.73 5.87
C LEU A 102 -0.27 -17.12 6.37
N LYS A 103 -0.43 -18.32 6.91
CA LYS A 103 -1.71 -18.81 7.43
C LYS A 103 -2.07 -18.04 8.70
N TYR A 104 -3.35 -17.73 8.84
CA TYR A 104 -3.91 -17.03 9.99
C TYR A 104 -5.26 -17.64 10.36
N ASP A 105 -5.69 -17.41 11.59
CA ASP A 105 -7.03 -17.76 12.08
C ASP A 105 -7.55 -16.59 12.91
N ASN A 106 -8.31 -15.69 12.28
CA ASN A 106 -8.89 -14.53 12.93
C ASN A 106 -10.12 -14.02 12.16
N GLN A 107 -11.30 -14.50 12.57
CA GLN A 107 -12.56 -14.14 11.94
C GLN A 107 -12.90 -12.64 12.09
N ASP A 108 -12.50 -12.01 13.18
CA ASP A 108 -12.72 -10.57 13.38
C ASP A 108 -11.93 -9.75 12.36
N ALA A 109 -10.70 -10.17 12.04
CA ALA A 109 -9.88 -9.57 11.00
C ALA A 109 -10.54 -9.72 9.61
N ASP A 110 -11.05 -10.92 9.29
CA ASP A 110 -11.78 -11.17 8.04
C ASP A 110 -13.00 -10.25 7.92
N ILE A 111 -13.80 -10.16 8.99
CA ILE A 111 -14.98 -9.30 9.05
C ILE A 111 -14.59 -7.82 8.88
N ALA A 112 -13.49 -7.37 9.48
CA ALA A 112 -13.01 -6.00 9.38
C ALA A 112 -12.53 -5.63 7.96
N CYS A 113 -11.96 -6.59 7.22
CA CYS A 113 -11.41 -6.36 5.88
C CYS A 113 -12.43 -6.59 4.74
N LYS A 114 -13.56 -7.23 5.03
CA LYS A 114 -14.48 -7.78 4.02
C LYS A 114 -15.02 -6.78 3.00
N ASP A 115 -15.42 -5.58 3.41
CA ASP A 115 -16.30 -4.74 2.60
C ASP A 115 -15.72 -3.40 2.15
N PHE A 116 -14.63 -2.89 2.75
CA PHE A 116 -14.09 -1.57 2.40
C PHE A 116 -13.77 -1.41 0.91
N PHE A 117 -13.21 -2.45 0.27
CA PHE A 117 -12.87 -2.39 -1.15
C PHE A 117 -14.11 -2.39 -2.05
N SER A 118 -15.17 -3.12 -1.67
CA SER A 118 -16.44 -3.09 -2.39
C SER A 118 -17.12 -1.72 -2.30
N LYS A 119 -17.11 -1.10 -1.11
CA LYS A 119 -17.63 0.27 -0.90
C LYS A 119 -16.83 1.29 -1.69
N PHE A 120 -15.52 1.14 -1.74
CA PHE A 120 -14.65 1.95 -2.59
C PHE A 120 -15.00 1.78 -4.08
N CYS A 121 -15.20 0.56 -4.56
CA CYS A 121 -15.62 0.30 -5.94
C CYS A 121 -16.96 1.00 -6.27
N PHE A 122 -17.95 0.94 -5.36
CA PHE A 122 -19.22 1.64 -5.55
C PHE A 122 -19.06 3.16 -5.55
N TYR A 123 -18.20 3.69 -4.67
CA TYR A 123 -17.91 5.12 -4.59
C TYR A 123 -17.23 5.65 -5.86
N ILE A 124 -16.20 4.98 -6.34
CA ILE A 124 -15.41 5.45 -7.50
C ILE A 124 -16.19 5.34 -8.82
N LYS A 125 -17.04 4.30 -8.96
CA LYS A 125 -17.95 4.11 -10.10
C LYS A 125 -19.18 5.03 -10.06
N ALA A 126 -19.23 5.98 -9.12
CA ALA A 126 -20.35 6.91 -8.93
C ALA A 126 -21.72 6.23 -8.72
N VAL A 127 -21.72 4.99 -8.23
CA VAL A 127 -22.94 4.30 -7.76
C VAL A 127 -23.39 4.93 -6.44
N SER A 128 -22.44 5.33 -5.59
CA SER A 128 -22.70 6.17 -4.42
C SER A 128 -22.51 7.65 -4.74
N LYS A 129 -23.36 8.51 -4.15
CA LYS A 129 -23.28 9.97 -4.26
C LYS A 129 -22.23 10.57 -3.32
N ASP A 130 -22.07 9.97 -2.14
CA ASP A 130 -21.14 10.40 -1.09
C ASP A 130 -20.25 9.24 -0.61
N SER A 131 -19.28 9.57 0.25
CA SER A 131 -18.30 8.63 0.80
C SER A 131 -18.79 7.92 2.07
N ALA A 132 -20.01 8.16 2.58
CA ALA A 132 -20.39 7.73 3.93
C ALA A 132 -20.27 6.21 4.14
N GLN A 133 -20.64 5.40 3.14
CA GLN A 133 -20.48 3.95 3.22
C GLN A 133 -19.01 3.50 3.19
N LEU A 134 -18.16 4.24 2.47
CA LEU A 134 -16.72 4.00 2.43
C LEU A 134 -16.07 4.39 3.75
N ASP A 135 -16.45 5.55 4.28
CA ASP A 135 -15.97 6.06 5.57
C ASP A 135 -16.31 5.08 6.69
N HIS A 136 -17.55 4.59 6.74
CA HIS A 136 -17.97 3.59 7.73
C HIS A 136 -17.16 2.28 7.63
N ALA A 137 -16.89 1.80 6.41
CA ALA A 137 -16.09 0.59 6.22
C ALA A 137 -14.62 0.80 6.63
N LEU A 138 -14.06 1.98 6.39
CA LEU A 138 -12.71 2.34 6.85
C LEU A 138 -12.64 2.55 8.37
N GLU A 139 -13.68 3.11 8.99
CA GLU A 139 -13.82 3.22 10.44
C GLU A 139 -13.84 1.85 11.10
N LYS A 140 -14.56 0.88 10.51
CA LYS A 140 -14.60 -0.51 10.97
C LYS A 140 -13.21 -1.18 10.91
N LEU A 141 -12.52 -1.07 9.78
CA LEU A 141 -11.13 -1.56 9.64
C LEU A 141 -10.20 -0.90 10.66
N ASN A 142 -10.33 0.42 10.82
CA ASN A 142 -9.54 1.17 11.79
C ASN A 142 -9.80 0.74 13.23
N ALA A 143 -11.05 0.49 13.60
CA ALA A 143 -11.42 0.06 14.96
C ALA A 143 -10.74 -1.28 15.31
N PHE A 144 -10.71 -2.22 14.37
CA PHE A 144 -9.98 -3.49 14.53
C PHE A 144 -8.46 -3.30 14.67
N LEU A 145 -7.87 -2.43 13.83
CA LEU A 145 -6.44 -2.14 13.87
C LEU A 145 -6.01 -1.39 15.15
N GLU A 146 -6.93 -0.67 15.80
CA GLU A 146 -6.68 0.01 17.08
C GLU A 146 -6.93 -0.92 18.28
N SER A 147 -7.90 -1.84 18.21
CA SER A 147 -8.14 -2.80 19.30
C SER A 147 -7.00 -3.81 19.48
N THR A 148 -6.21 -4.00 18.44
CA THR A 148 -5.07 -4.91 18.39
C THR A 148 -3.75 -4.27 18.79
N THR A 149 -3.72 -2.95 19.02
CA THR A 149 -2.52 -2.29 19.56
C THR A 149 -2.45 -2.39 21.09
N PRO A 150 -1.28 -2.69 21.66
CA PRO A 150 -1.08 -2.59 23.10
C PRO A 150 -1.45 -1.18 23.59
N PRO A 151 -2.16 -1.04 24.72
CA PRO A 151 -2.39 0.27 25.30
C PRO A 151 -1.04 0.90 25.65
N HIS A 152 -0.75 2.06 25.06
CA HIS A 152 0.31 2.92 25.58
C HIS A 152 0.00 3.22 27.05
N SER A 153 0.89 2.81 27.95
CA SER A 153 0.80 3.17 29.36
C SER A 153 0.77 4.71 29.48
N PRO A 154 -0.19 5.30 30.21
CA PRO A 154 -0.17 6.71 30.49
C PRO A 154 0.93 6.99 31.52
N THR A 155 2.04 7.59 31.09
CA THR A 155 3.00 8.21 32.01
C THR A 155 2.35 9.40 32.69
N HIS A 156 1.66 9.17 33.80
CA HIS A 156 1.40 10.17 34.82
C HIS A 156 2.71 10.44 35.56
N SER A 157 3.52 11.35 35.05
CA SER A 157 4.54 12.02 35.85
C SER A 157 3.97 13.38 36.28
N PRO A 158 3.83 13.67 37.59
CA PRO A 158 3.42 14.99 38.04
C PRO A 158 4.47 16.03 37.62
N PRO A 159 4.07 17.28 37.33
CA PRO A 159 5.02 18.31 36.92
C PRO A 159 6.04 18.55 38.03
N PRO A 160 7.35 18.65 37.72
CA PRO A 160 8.35 18.98 38.72
C PRO A 160 8.06 20.39 39.27
N LYS A 161 8.02 20.50 40.60
CA LYS A 161 7.94 21.77 41.32
C LYS A 161 9.16 22.62 40.95
N SER A 162 8.93 23.84 40.49
CA SER A 162 9.99 24.82 40.26
C SER A 162 10.74 25.15 41.56
N PRO A 163 12.08 25.24 41.55
CA PRO A 163 12.82 25.68 42.72
C PRO A 163 12.75 27.20 42.86
N THR A 164 12.24 27.62 44.02
CA THR A 164 12.22 28.99 44.53
C THR A 164 13.64 29.49 44.83
N SER A 165 13.97 30.72 44.40
CA SER A 165 15.00 31.53 45.05
C SER A 165 14.81 33.04 44.81
N PRO A 166 15.33 33.89 45.71
CA PRO A 166 14.61 35.06 46.20
C PRO A 166 15.02 36.38 45.53
N ALA A 167 14.10 37.35 45.63
CA ALA A 167 14.27 38.73 45.19
C ALA A 167 15.24 39.52 46.10
N PRO A 168 15.93 40.54 45.55
CA PRO A 168 16.43 41.67 46.33
C PRO A 168 15.59 42.94 46.13
N THR A 169 15.46 43.64 47.23
CA THR A 169 14.71 44.86 47.56
C THR A 169 15.12 46.12 46.77
N SER A 170 14.11 46.94 46.46
CA SER A 170 14.18 48.33 45.97
C SER A 170 14.79 49.32 46.99
N PRO A 171 15.00 50.58 46.59
CA PRO A 171 14.09 51.61 47.10
C PRO A 171 13.63 52.67 46.07
N ALA A 172 12.67 53.48 46.55
CA ALA A 172 11.63 54.24 45.88
C ALA A 172 11.99 55.67 45.38
N LEU A 173 10.95 56.34 44.82
CA LEU A 173 10.58 57.77 44.77
C LEU A 173 10.16 58.15 43.31
N THR A 174 9.08 58.86 42.95
CA THR A 174 7.96 59.55 43.64
C THR A 174 6.85 59.87 42.62
N ALA A 175 5.67 60.18 43.16
CA ALA A 175 4.33 60.40 42.57
C ALA A 175 4.12 61.44 41.44
N LYS A 176 3.03 61.23 40.68
CA LYS A 176 1.87 62.14 40.35
C LYS A 176 1.38 61.86 38.91
N SER A 177 0.15 62.10 38.45
CA SER A 177 -1.23 62.15 38.95
C SER A 177 -2.10 62.51 37.71
N LEU A 178 -3.40 62.15 37.73
CA LEU A 178 -4.53 62.74 36.98
C LEU A 178 -4.79 62.37 35.49
N SER A 179 -5.81 61.52 35.32
CA SER A 179 -7.11 61.75 34.64
C SER A 179 -7.18 62.44 33.26
N SER A 180 -7.84 61.80 32.28
CA SER A 180 -9.20 62.16 31.79
C SER A 180 -9.55 61.49 30.44
N LEU A 181 -10.78 60.96 30.35
CA LEU A 181 -11.55 60.58 29.15
C LEU A 181 -12.09 61.86 28.45
N PRO A 182 -12.89 61.86 27.34
CA PRO A 182 -13.41 60.78 26.47
C PRO A 182 -13.32 61.03 24.94
N SER A 183 -13.85 60.03 24.22
CA SER A 183 -14.25 59.86 22.80
C SER A 183 -14.97 61.00 22.05
N THR A 184 -14.81 61.03 20.71
CA THR A 184 -15.86 61.44 19.74
C THR A 184 -15.60 60.92 18.30
N THR A 185 -16.55 60.11 17.82
CA THR A 185 -17.27 60.05 16.51
C THR A 185 -16.69 60.71 15.25
N SER A 186 -16.70 60.00 14.09
CA SER A 186 -17.33 60.41 12.80
C SER A 186 -17.03 59.40 11.67
N GLN A 187 -18.03 58.63 11.20
CA GLN A 187 -18.77 58.72 9.93
C GLN A 187 -18.10 58.11 8.67
N SER A 188 -18.90 57.28 7.99
CA SER A 188 -18.77 56.77 6.63
C SER A 188 -19.16 57.84 5.58
N PRO A 189 -19.02 57.58 4.26
CA PRO A 189 -20.16 56.98 3.52
C PRO A 189 -19.79 56.10 2.29
N THR A 190 -20.76 55.28 1.88
CA THR A 190 -20.93 54.71 0.52
C THR A 190 -21.57 55.73 -0.44
N PRO A 191 -21.60 55.46 -1.76
CA PRO A 191 -22.91 55.25 -2.40
C PRO A 191 -22.95 54.17 -3.50
N SER A 192 -24.18 53.89 -3.95
CA SER A 192 -24.65 52.78 -4.79
C SER A 192 -25.19 53.24 -6.18
N LEU A 193 -25.59 52.25 -7.00
CA LEU A 193 -26.51 52.25 -8.19
C LEU A 193 -25.81 52.44 -9.56
N ILE A 194 -26.19 51.81 -10.69
CA ILE A 194 -27.53 51.62 -11.30
C ILE A 194 -27.59 50.33 -12.19
N SER A 195 -28.82 49.84 -12.39
CA SER A 195 -29.40 48.73 -13.18
C SER A 195 -29.10 48.71 -14.71
N SER A 196 -29.36 47.68 -15.53
CA SER A 196 -30.67 47.08 -15.91
C SER A 196 -30.45 46.05 -17.07
N THR A 197 -31.03 44.83 -17.00
CA THR A 197 -32.16 44.26 -17.78
C THR A 197 -31.88 43.43 -19.07
N THR A 198 -32.61 42.30 -19.13
CA THR A 198 -33.24 41.59 -20.28
C THR A 198 -32.48 40.61 -21.19
N SER A 199 -32.95 39.36 -21.17
CA SER A 199 -32.76 38.19 -22.08
C SER A 199 -33.63 38.29 -23.38
N PRO A 200 -33.91 37.23 -24.20
CA PRO A 200 -33.21 35.99 -24.62
C PRO A 200 -33.30 35.68 -26.17
N ARG A 201 -32.90 34.44 -26.57
CA ARG A 201 -33.19 33.67 -27.83
C ARG A 201 -32.41 34.06 -29.10
N SER A 202 -32.12 33.19 -30.08
CA SER A 202 -32.14 31.73 -30.28
C SER A 202 -31.61 31.42 -31.69
N ALA A 203 -31.00 30.25 -31.86
CA ALA A 203 -30.96 29.39 -33.06
C ALA A 203 -30.18 29.84 -34.32
N SER A 204 -29.28 28.95 -34.77
CA SER A 204 -28.93 28.73 -36.17
C SER A 204 -28.84 27.22 -36.44
N PRO A 205 -29.24 26.72 -37.62
CA PRO A 205 -29.40 25.29 -37.88
C PRO A 205 -28.32 24.71 -38.84
N ILE A 206 -28.02 23.41 -38.65
CA ILE A 206 -27.71 22.35 -39.64
C ILE A 206 -26.43 22.49 -40.53
N GLN A 207 -25.49 21.53 -40.41
CA GLN A 207 -25.12 20.51 -41.45
C GLN A 207 -23.75 19.86 -41.20
N SER A 208 -23.76 18.52 -41.21
CA SER A 208 -22.61 17.63 -41.50
C SER A 208 -22.26 17.70 -43.00
N PRO A 209 -21.04 17.31 -43.44
CA PRO A 209 -20.82 15.90 -43.76
C PRO A 209 -19.38 15.36 -43.57
N VAL A 210 -19.28 14.03 -43.59
CA VAL A 210 -18.12 13.13 -43.77
C VAL A 210 -18.33 12.44 -45.15
N PRO A 211 -17.40 11.70 -45.82
CA PRO A 211 -15.95 11.43 -45.67
C PRO A 211 -15.14 11.71 -46.96
N SER A 212 -13.81 11.55 -46.92
CA SER A 212 -13.03 11.05 -48.07
C SER A 212 -11.65 10.52 -47.63
N SER A 213 -11.39 9.23 -47.85
CA SER A 213 -10.05 8.64 -47.95
C SER A 213 -9.41 9.02 -49.29
N PRO A 214 -8.06 8.98 -49.42
CA PRO A 214 -7.47 7.83 -50.13
C PRO A 214 -6.09 7.35 -49.58
N GLN A 215 -5.84 6.05 -49.74
CA GLN A 215 -4.53 5.38 -49.82
C GLN A 215 -4.12 5.26 -51.31
N PRO A 216 -2.96 4.69 -51.73
CA PRO A 216 -1.66 4.48 -51.06
C PRO A 216 -0.43 4.89 -51.93
N GLY A 217 0.79 4.84 -51.37
CA GLY A 217 2.01 4.56 -52.15
C GLY A 217 3.28 5.28 -51.69
N GLY A 218 4.37 4.53 -51.44
CA GLY A 218 5.73 5.08 -51.51
C GLY A 218 6.77 4.62 -50.47
N LYS A 219 7.35 3.45 -50.72
CA LYS A 219 8.64 2.87 -50.26
C LYS A 219 9.69 3.79 -49.57
N GLY A 220 10.19 3.31 -48.42
CA GLY A 220 11.62 3.07 -48.18
C GLY A 220 12.45 4.09 -47.37
N LYS A 221 12.89 3.69 -46.16
CA LYS A 221 14.31 3.53 -45.75
C LYS A 221 14.41 3.20 -44.25
N GLY A 222 15.29 2.23 -43.93
CA GLY A 222 15.64 1.77 -42.58
C GLY A 222 16.51 2.76 -41.79
N PRO A 223 16.94 2.39 -40.58
CA PRO A 223 16.89 3.26 -39.41
C PRO A 223 18.17 4.07 -39.17
N SER A 224 18.00 5.28 -38.63
CA SER A 224 19.10 6.06 -38.05
C SER A 224 19.16 5.80 -36.55
N VAL A 225 20.27 5.21 -36.14
CA VAL A 225 20.77 5.03 -34.79
C VAL A 225 20.98 6.39 -34.12
N CYS A 226 20.42 6.57 -32.92
CA CYS A 226 20.87 7.58 -31.97
C CYS A 226 21.06 6.90 -30.61
N SER A 227 22.32 6.85 -30.18
CA SER A 227 22.81 6.26 -28.93
C SER A 227 22.83 7.28 -27.78
N PHE A 228 22.80 6.76 -26.53
CA PHE A 228 23.14 7.31 -25.20
C PHE A 228 21.99 7.35 -24.16
N PRO A 229 22.27 7.13 -22.86
CA PRO A 229 22.88 5.95 -22.24
C PRO A 229 21.89 5.20 -21.32
N ALA A 230 22.19 3.92 -21.11
CA ALA A 230 21.41 2.97 -20.32
C ALA A 230 21.68 3.04 -18.80
N LEU A 231 20.61 3.01 -18.02
CA LEU A 231 20.48 2.53 -16.63
C LEU A 231 18.98 2.15 -16.53
N LEU A 232 18.50 0.91 -16.50
CA LEU A 232 18.99 -0.35 -15.94
C LEU A 232 18.49 -1.52 -16.81
N PRO A 233 19.19 -2.66 -16.87
CA PRO A 233 18.86 -3.79 -17.74
C PRO A 233 17.76 -4.70 -17.16
N ASN A 234 16.98 -5.30 -18.06
CA ASN A 234 16.38 -6.62 -17.84
C ASN A 234 17.49 -7.61 -17.51
N THR A 235 17.52 -8.11 -16.28
CA THR A 235 18.31 -9.30 -15.93
C THR A 235 17.50 -10.20 -15.01
N THR A 236 17.26 -11.42 -15.46
CA THR A 236 17.18 -12.61 -14.59
C THR A 236 18.28 -12.46 -13.55
N THR A 237 17.91 -12.26 -12.29
CA THR A 237 18.91 -12.09 -11.26
C THR A 237 18.77 -13.16 -10.19
N SER A 238 19.64 -14.17 -10.32
CA SER A 238 20.10 -14.95 -9.18
C SER A 238 20.83 -14.02 -8.22
N TRP A 239 20.34 -13.93 -6.98
CA TRP A 239 21.00 -13.16 -5.92
C TRP A 239 21.37 -14.04 -4.72
N PRO A 240 22.49 -13.73 -4.05
CA PRO A 240 23.09 -14.56 -3.03
C PRO A 240 22.31 -14.48 -1.71
N VAL A 241 22.15 -15.64 -1.08
CA VAL A 241 21.67 -15.79 0.30
C VAL A 241 22.64 -15.08 1.24
N MET A 242 22.18 -14.04 1.94
CA MET A 242 22.87 -13.54 3.13
C MET A 242 22.68 -14.57 4.24
N THR A 243 23.74 -15.34 4.54
CA THR A 243 23.78 -16.20 5.72
C THR A 243 23.87 -15.33 6.97
N SER A 244 22.78 -15.21 7.73
CA SER A 244 22.88 -14.77 9.12
C SER A 244 23.52 -15.90 9.93
N GLY A 245 24.70 -15.62 10.49
CA GLY A 245 25.48 -16.58 11.28
C GLY A 245 24.70 -17.15 12.45
N GLY A 246 24.43 -18.46 12.41
CA GLY A 246 24.01 -19.23 13.56
C GLY A 246 25.21 -19.43 14.48
N ASN A 247 25.12 -18.90 15.70
CA ASN A 247 26.05 -19.23 16.77
C ASN A 247 25.98 -20.73 17.06
N LYS A 248 27.09 -21.41 16.78
CA LYS A 248 27.32 -22.84 17.02
C LYS A 248 27.77 -22.98 18.47
N LEU A 249 26.86 -23.32 19.39
CA LEU A 249 27.23 -23.78 20.72
C LEU A 249 27.22 -25.31 20.73
N SER A 250 28.41 -25.87 20.88
CA SER A 250 28.67 -27.30 20.97
C SER A 250 28.07 -27.89 22.25
N ALA A 251 27.27 -28.94 22.09
CA ALA A 251 26.92 -29.83 23.18
C ALA A 251 28.16 -30.59 23.65
N SER A 252 28.51 -30.47 24.93
CA SER A 252 29.38 -31.44 25.61
C SER A 252 28.54 -32.22 26.62
N SER A 253 28.64 -33.54 26.53
CA SER A 253 28.03 -34.50 27.44
C SER A 253 28.73 -34.48 28.81
N GLY A 254 27.95 -34.55 29.90
CA GLY A 254 28.47 -34.64 31.25
C GLY A 254 27.41 -35.06 32.29
N SER A 255 27.31 -36.38 32.49
CA SER A 255 26.95 -37.15 33.70
C SER A 255 26.09 -36.54 34.84
N ILE A 256 24.97 -37.22 35.09
CA ILE A 256 24.43 -37.76 36.37
C ILE A 256 24.94 -37.13 37.68
N ILE A 257 24.06 -36.47 38.44
CA ILE A 257 23.85 -36.64 39.89
C ILE A 257 22.37 -36.39 40.23
N SER A 258 21.73 -37.34 40.90
CA SER A 258 20.38 -37.25 41.48
C SER A 258 20.36 -36.34 42.71
N ASN A 259 19.26 -35.59 42.92
CA ASN A 259 18.64 -35.45 44.24
C ASN A 259 17.23 -34.84 44.12
N ASP A 260 16.30 -35.49 44.81
CA ASP A 260 14.90 -35.15 45.02
C ASP A 260 14.75 -34.02 46.04
N SER A 261 13.81 -33.09 45.81
CA SER A 261 13.01 -32.37 46.81
C SER A 261 12.08 -31.37 46.11
N GLY A 262 10.77 -31.52 46.36
CA GLY A 262 9.73 -30.71 45.77
C GLY A 262 9.83 -29.21 46.08
N ALA A 263 9.52 -28.40 45.07
CA ALA A 263 9.04 -27.05 45.21
C ALA A 263 8.10 -26.76 44.03
N GLU A 264 6.81 -26.59 44.32
CA GLU A 264 5.91 -25.88 43.42
C GLU A 264 6.46 -24.48 43.18
N SER A 265 6.65 -24.08 41.93
CA SER A 265 6.88 -22.67 41.60
C SER A 265 6.49 -22.38 40.15
N ILE A 266 5.29 -21.82 40.04
CA ILE A 266 5.01 -20.52 39.40
C ILE A 266 5.56 -20.36 37.97
N THR A 267 4.59 -20.42 37.05
CA THR A 267 4.51 -19.75 35.75
C THR A 267 5.59 -18.71 35.43
N SER A 268 6.21 -18.88 34.28
CA SER A 268 6.90 -17.82 33.55
C SER A 268 6.66 -18.03 32.05
N GLU A 269 5.41 -17.89 31.63
CA GLU A 269 5.11 -17.49 30.25
C GLU A 269 5.57 -16.04 30.07
N HIS A 270 6.87 -15.86 29.85
CA HIS A 270 7.36 -14.64 29.23
C HIS A 270 7.06 -14.74 27.74
N ALA A 271 5.78 -14.57 27.38
CA ALA A 271 5.43 -14.21 26.03
C ALA A 271 6.07 -12.84 25.79
N GLU A 272 7.17 -12.81 25.02
CA GLU A 272 7.63 -11.58 24.38
C GLU A 272 6.39 -10.95 23.74
N GLN A 273 5.96 -9.80 24.25
CA GLN A 273 4.83 -9.05 23.70
C GLN A 273 5.25 -8.53 22.33
N GLN A 274 5.28 -9.41 21.33
CA GLN A 274 5.54 -9.04 19.95
C GLN A 274 4.40 -8.11 19.53
N GLN A 275 4.78 -6.89 19.19
CA GLN A 275 3.84 -5.86 18.77
C GLN A 275 3.08 -6.35 17.54
N GLN A 276 1.75 -6.39 17.62
CA GLN A 276 0.93 -6.73 16.47
C GLN A 276 1.11 -5.65 15.40
N LEU A 277 1.83 -6.03 14.34
CA LEU A 277 2.24 -5.13 13.25
C LEU A 277 1.26 -5.22 12.06
N TRP A 278 0.65 -6.38 11.88
CA TRP A 278 -0.23 -6.76 10.78
C TRP A 278 -1.61 -7.20 11.29
N LEU A 279 -2.52 -7.51 10.37
CA LEU A 279 -3.92 -7.79 10.71
C LEU A 279 -4.07 -8.94 11.71
N CYS A 280 -3.27 -9.99 11.55
CA CYS A 280 -3.42 -11.22 12.32
C CYS A 280 -2.21 -11.55 13.21
N GLY A 281 -1.24 -10.64 13.36
CA GLY A 281 -0.07 -10.89 14.20
C GLY A 281 1.17 -10.06 13.85
N PRO A 282 2.36 -10.51 14.28
CA PRO A 282 3.63 -9.81 14.08
C PRO A 282 4.24 -10.02 12.68
N THR A 283 3.74 -11.00 11.90
CA THR A 283 4.20 -11.31 10.53
C THR A 283 3.08 -11.13 9.50
N LEU A 284 3.45 -10.93 8.24
CA LEU A 284 2.50 -10.77 7.12
C LEU A 284 1.73 -12.07 6.91
N SER A 285 0.41 -11.96 6.80
CA SER A 285 -0.50 -13.06 6.50
C SER A 285 -1.08 -12.97 5.09
N HIS A 286 -1.79 -14.01 4.66
CA HIS A 286 -2.59 -13.99 3.42
C HIS A 286 -3.61 -12.86 3.41
N LEU A 287 -4.19 -12.52 4.57
CA LEU A 287 -5.15 -11.42 4.68
C LEU A 287 -4.48 -10.07 4.40
N ASP A 288 -3.24 -9.87 4.85
CA ASP A 288 -2.48 -8.64 4.58
C ASP A 288 -2.15 -8.52 3.09
N CYS A 289 -1.76 -9.62 2.45
CA CYS A 289 -1.50 -9.69 1.01
C CYS A 289 -2.76 -9.35 0.20
N GLU A 290 -3.96 -9.59 0.74
CA GLU A 290 -5.21 -9.22 0.11
C GLU A 290 -5.62 -7.76 0.40
N ALA A 291 -5.54 -7.33 1.65
CA ALA A 291 -6.05 -6.04 2.10
C ALA A 291 -5.16 -4.86 1.66
N LEU A 292 -3.83 -5.00 1.73
CA LEU A 292 -2.90 -3.92 1.45
C LEU A 292 -2.96 -3.39 0.01
N PRO A 293 -2.93 -4.24 -1.05
CA PRO A 293 -3.11 -3.76 -2.42
C PRO A 293 -4.43 -3.00 -2.60
N LYS A 294 -5.52 -3.52 -2.03
CA LYS A 294 -6.85 -2.93 -2.10
C LYS A 294 -6.90 -1.56 -1.40
N LEU A 295 -6.27 -1.43 -0.23
CA LEU A 295 -6.20 -0.19 0.53
C LEU A 295 -5.34 0.88 -0.18
N GLN A 296 -4.23 0.48 -0.81
CA GLN A 296 -3.40 1.40 -1.61
C GLN A 296 -4.14 1.90 -2.85
N HIS A 297 -4.85 1.01 -3.54
CA HIS A 297 -5.69 1.37 -4.67
C HIS A 297 -6.77 2.38 -4.27
N LEU A 298 -7.45 2.14 -3.14
CA LEU A 298 -8.43 3.06 -2.58
C LEU A 298 -7.79 4.44 -2.39
N ARG A 299 -6.67 4.51 -1.68
CA ARG A 299 -5.99 5.77 -1.35
C ARG A 299 -5.63 6.57 -2.61
N VAL A 300 -4.93 5.95 -3.56
CA VAL A 300 -4.41 6.65 -4.75
C VAL A 300 -5.52 7.00 -5.73
N ALA A 301 -6.40 6.06 -6.04
CA ALA A 301 -7.43 6.27 -7.06
C ALA A 301 -8.55 7.19 -6.56
N ALA A 302 -8.99 7.06 -5.31
CA ALA A 302 -10.03 7.94 -4.77
C ALA A 302 -9.56 9.40 -4.69
N ALA A 303 -8.29 9.63 -4.35
CA ALA A 303 -7.68 10.96 -4.38
C ALA A 303 -7.71 11.56 -5.80
N SER A 304 -7.32 10.78 -6.81
CA SER A 304 -7.27 11.27 -8.20
C SER A 304 -8.66 11.46 -8.83
N LEU A 305 -9.56 10.48 -8.69
CA LEU A 305 -10.85 10.46 -9.40
C LEU A 305 -11.95 11.24 -8.67
N LYS A 306 -11.88 11.35 -7.35
CA LYS A 306 -12.95 11.91 -6.50
C LYS A 306 -12.47 12.98 -5.52
N GLN A 307 -11.17 13.30 -5.49
CA GLN A 307 -10.59 14.20 -4.50
C GLN A 307 -10.82 13.74 -3.04
N TYR A 308 -11.02 12.44 -2.85
CA TYR A 308 -11.21 11.84 -1.54
C TYR A 308 -9.86 11.51 -0.92
N GLN A 309 -9.68 11.85 0.35
CA GLN A 309 -8.49 11.52 1.13
C GLN A 309 -8.90 10.62 2.29
N VAL A 310 -8.10 9.58 2.57
CA VAL A 310 -8.30 8.75 3.76
C VAL A 310 -8.22 9.64 5.00
N PRO A 311 -9.25 9.66 5.88
CA PRO A 311 -9.27 10.59 7.01
C PRO A 311 -8.06 10.41 7.93
N GLN A 312 -7.41 11.52 8.32
CA GLN A 312 -6.19 11.50 9.13
C GLN A 312 -6.39 10.97 10.56
N HIS A 313 -7.64 10.95 11.05
CA HIS A 313 -7.96 10.45 12.38
C HIS A 313 -7.97 8.91 12.45
N LEU A 314 -7.99 8.20 11.32
CA LEU A 314 -7.94 6.74 11.24
C LEU A 314 -6.52 6.21 11.55
N LYS A 315 -6.16 6.29 12.83
CA LYS A 315 -4.83 6.00 13.39
C LYS A 315 -4.31 4.61 12.98
N GLY A 316 -5.15 3.59 13.11
CA GLY A 316 -4.81 2.20 12.86
C GLY A 316 -4.54 1.96 11.38
N CYS A 317 -5.39 2.48 10.50
CA CYS A 317 -5.18 2.40 9.06
C CYS A 317 -3.87 3.07 8.62
N TRP A 318 -3.56 4.26 9.16
CA TRP A 318 -2.32 4.95 8.82
C TRP A 318 -1.07 4.26 9.37
N ARG A 319 -1.13 3.68 10.57
CA ARG A 319 -0.05 2.83 11.12
C ARG A 319 0.15 1.58 10.26
N TYR A 320 -0.93 0.94 9.83
CA TYR A 320 -0.88 -0.24 8.96
C TYR A 320 -0.25 0.07 7.60
N LEU A 321 -0.64 1.18 6.97
CA LEU A 321 -0.01 1.67 5.74
C LEU A 321 1.46 2.05 5.94
N HIS A 322 1.81 2.69 7.06
CA HIS A 322 3.20 2.97 7.40
C HIS A 322 4.03 1.68 7.45
N ASN A 323 3.53 0.63 8.10
CA ASN A 323 4.21 -0.67 8.16
C ASN A 323 4.37 -1.27 6.76
N ALA A 324 3.34 -1.20 5.93
CA ALA A 324 3.39 -1.67 4.55
C ALA A 324 4.44 -0.94 3.71
N TYR A 325 4.52 0.38 3.79
CA TYR A 325 5.50 1.17 3.01
C TYR A 325 6.96 0.93 3.45
N ASN A 326 7.16 0.46 4.68
CA ASN A 326 8.47 0.03 5.18
C ASN A 326 8.75 -1.46 4.94
N SER A 327 7.80 -2.22 4.39
CA SER A 327 7.99 -3.63 4.03
C SER A 327 8.52 -3.76 2.59
N PRO A 328 9.67 -4.43 2.37
CA PRO A 328 10.16 -4.69 1.03
C PRO A 328 9.18 -5.49 0.16
N VAL A 329 8.40 -6.39 0.77
CA VAL A 329 7.38 -7.20 0.08
C VAL A 329 6.34 -6.30 -0.57
N PHE A 330 5.79 -5.34 0.18
CA PHE A 330 4.77 -4.44 -0.34
C PHE A 330 5.38 -3.39 -1.28
N ALA A 331 6.49 -2.76 -0.89
CA ALA A 331 7.11 -1.68 -1.67
C ALA A 331 7.57 -2.13 -3.07
N GLN A 332 8.09 -3.35 -3.21
CA GLN A 332 8.57 -3.88 -4.50
C GLN A 332 7.44 -4.40 -5.39
N THR A 333 6.35 -4.91 -4.81
CA THR A 333 5.21 -5.43 -5.56
C THR A 333 4.21 -4.35 -5.94
N CYS A 334 4.23 -3.19 -5.27
CA CYS A 334 3.31 -2.09 -5.53
C CYS A 334 3.53 -1.46 -6.92
N PRO A 335 2.47 -1.33 -7.74
CA PRO A 335 2.54 -0.51 -8.96
C PRO A 335 2.72 0.97 -8.60
N CYS A 336 3.23 1.77 -9.54
CA CYS A 336 3.30 3.21 -9.33
C CYS A 336 1.91 3.86 -9.40
N ASP A 337 1.79 5.06 -8.84
CA ASP A 337 0.52 5.79 -8.75
C ASP A 337 -0.12 5.99 -10.12
N GLN A 338 0.68 6.24 -11.15
CA GLN A 338 0.19 6.44 -12.51
C GLN A 338 -0.51 5.18 -13.06
N GLU A 339 0.05 3.99 -12.84
CA GLU A 339 -0.59 2.74 -13.25
C GLU A 339 -1.89 2.50 -12.48
N ILE A 340 -1.94 2.81 -11.18
CA ILE A 340 -3.17 2.72 -10.39
C ILE A 340 -4.22 3.68 -10.95
N ILE A 341 -3.86 4.94 -11.18
CA ILE A 341 -4.77 5.98 -11.69
C ILE A 341 -5.34 5.56 -13.04
N LEU A 342 -4.49 5.17 -13.99
CA LEU A 342 -4.93 4.75 -15.33
C LEU A 342 -5.77 3.48 -15.29
N HIS A 343 -5.41 2.49 -14.46
CA HIS A 343 -6.21 1.29 -14.25
C HIS A 343 -7.67 1.60 -13.89
N TRP A 344 -7.90 2.59 -13.02
CA TRP A 344 -9.24 2.98 -12.61
C TRP A 344 -9.96 3.82 -13.66
N TYR A 345 -9.28 4.76 -14.33
CA TYR A 345 -9.87 5.55 -15.41
C TYR A 345 -10.25 4.73 -16.66
N ASP A 346 -9.57 3.62 -16.90
CA ASP A 346 -9.87 2.73 -18.02
C ASP A 346 -11.10 1.86 -17.78
N ARG A 347 -11.61 1.79 -16.54
CA ARG A 347 -12.86 1.09 -16.25
C ARG A 347 -14.03 1.75 -16.98
N PRO A 348 -14.92 0.97 -17.63
CA PRO A 348 -16.03 1.52 -18.41
C PRO A 348 -17.00 2.34 -17.56
N GLU A 349 -17.13 2.03 -16.27
CA GLU A 349 -18.08 2.67 -15.35
C GLU A 349 -17.51 3.91 -14.65
N THR A 350 -16.33 4.39 -15.07
CA THR A 350 -15.70 5.59 -14.49
C THR A 350 -15.65 6.72 -15.51
N LYS A 351 -15.48 7.96 -15.01
CA LYS A 351 -15.34 9.15 -15.87
C LYS A 351 -14.12 8.98 -16.77
N LYS A 352 -14.29 9.03 -18.09
CA LYS A 352 -13.18 8.87 -19.03
C LYS A 352 -12.24 10.07 -19.06
N LEU A 353 -10.94 9.78 -19.11
CA LEU A 353 -9.91 10.76 -19.45
C LEU A 353 -9.89 11.02 -20.95
N SER A 354 -9.43 12.21 -21.34
CA SER A 354 -9.07 12.47 -22.73
C SER A 354 -7.81 11.68 -23.11
N HIS A 355 -7.69 11.30 -24.39
CA HIS A 355 -6.50 10.61 -24.89
C HIS A 355 -5.20 11.37 -24.58
N LYS A 356 -5.23 12.70 -24.67
CA LYS A 356 -4.08 13.55 -24.33
C LYS A 356 -3.69 13.39 -22.87
N LYS A 357 -4.66 13.51 -21.94
CA LYS A 357 -4.36 13.42 -20.50
C LYS A 357 -3.92 12.01 -20.10
N HIS A 358 -4.52 10.99 -20.69
CA HIS A 358 -4.10 9.61 -20.51
C HIS A 358 -2.63 9.40 -20.92
N ALA A 359 -2.25 9.88 -22.12
CA ALA A 359 -0.88 9.77 -22.61
C ALA A 359 0.13 10.60 -21.79
N GLU A 360 -0.28 11.75 -21.24
CA GLU A 360 0.53 12.53 -20.30
C GLU A 360 0.85 11.71 -19.05
N ILE A 361 -0.17 11.16 -18.37
CA ILE A 361 0.01 10.37 -17.13
C ILE A 361 0.89 9.14 -17.40
N ALA A 362 0.66 8.43 -18.51
CA ALA A 362 1.44 7.24 -18.87
C ALA A 362 2.94 7.50 -19.09
N LYS A 363 3.31 8.74 -19.45
CA LYS A 363 4.69 9.16 -19.68
C LYS A 363 5.33 9.83 -18.46
N GLU A 364 4.57 10.10 -17.40
CA GLU A 364 5.13 10.68 -16.19
C GLU A 364 6.13 9.72 -15.53
N LYS A 365 7.15 10.28 -14.87
CA LYS A 365 8.06 9.49 -14.04
C LYS A 365 7.26 8.76 -12.95
N PRO A 366 7.53 7.46 -12.70
CA PRO A 366 6.87 6.70 -11.64
C PRO A 366 6.93 7.42 -10.29
N LYS A 367 5.76 7.55 -9.65
CA LYS A 367 5.60 8.08 -8.29
C LYS A 367 4.93 7.03 -7.41
N TYR A 368 5.18 7.12 -6.10
CA TYR A 368 4.62 6.21 -5.12
C TYR A 368 4.11 7.04 -3.93
N SER A 369 2.81 7.05 -3.73
CA SER A 369 2.14 7.72 -2.61
C SER A 369 2.31 6.89 -1.34
N PHE A 370 3.55 6.85 -0.83
CA PHE A 370 3.98 6.14 0.39
C PHE A 370 4.19 7.08 1.57
N ASP A 371 3.85 8.37 1.41
CA ASP A 371 3.80 9.31 2.52
C ASP A 371 2.72 8.89 3.52
N VAL A 372 2.91 9.19 4.81
CA VAL A 372 1.88 9.05 5.83
C VAL A 372 1.76 10.37 6.59
N PRO A 373 0.57 10.74 7.11
CA PRO A 373 0.42 11.95 7.90
C PRO A 373 1.39 11.95 9.09
N VAL A 374 2.18 13.01 9.21
CA VAL A 374 3.09 13.18 10.35
C VAL A 374 2.27 13.20 11.62
N ARG A 375 2.53 12.26 12.52
CA ARG A 375 2.20 12.43 13.93
C ARG A 375 3.51 12.67 14.67
N ALA A 376 3.60 13.82 15.32
CA ALA A 376 4.69 14.15 16.21
C ALA A 376 4.75 13.12 17.34
N SER A 377 5.63 12.13 17.22
CA SER A 377 6.03 11.23 18.30
C SER A 377 7.37 10.59 17.99
N VAL A 378 8.46 11.35 18.17
CA VAL A 378 9.85 10.88 18.42
C VAL A 378 10.45 12.01 19.29
N VAL A 379 11.11 11.80 20.44
CA VAL A 379 12.42 11.18 20.59
C VAL A 379 12.58 10.65 22.03
N THR A 380 12.96 9.37 22.17
CA THR A 380 13.66 8.91 23.38
C THR A 380 15.10 9.42 23.26
N VAL A 381 15.45 10.49 23.96
CA VAL A 381 16.85 10.77 24.29
C VAL A 381 17.05 10.16 25.67
N VAL A 382 17.58 8.94 25.70
CA VAL A 382 18.25 8.44 26.90
C VAL A 382 19.68 8.92 26.80
N GLU A 383 19.95 10.13 27.28
CA GLU A 383 21.32 10.51 27.62
C GLU A 383 21.63 9.91 28.98
N ILE A 384 22.52 8.92 28.95
CA ILE A 384 23.16 8.31 30.10
C ILE A 384 24.29 9.26 30.52
N GLU A 385 24.23 9.81 31.73
CA GLU A 385 25.38 9.96 32.66
C GLU A 385 24.89 9.86 34.11
#